data_AF-A0A9P1C9I4-F1
#
_entry.id   AF-A0A9P1C9I4-F1
#
_cell.length_a   1.000
_cell.length_b   1.000
_cell.length_c   1.000
_cell.angle_alpha   90.00
_cell.angle_beta   90.00
_cell.angle_gamma   90.00
#
_symmetry.space_group_name_H-M   'P 1'
#
loop_
_entity.id
_entity.type
_entity.pdbx_description
1 polymer ?
#
loop_
_entity_poly.entity_id
_entity_poly.type
_entity_poly.pdbx_seq_one_letter_code
_entity_poly.pdbx_strand_id
1 'polypeptide(L)'
;MATAGKVRVLHLLCKHEKSRNPVSRRTKESTASVSVASAHEELKAILGRLEGKSGQELVDAFAKEAQLRSDCGSFAQGGDLGFFGPSEMQKEFEEI
;
A
#
# COMPACT_ATOMS: atom_id res chain seq x y z
N MET A 1 3.51 7.60 -27.64
CA MET A 1 4.92 7.31 -27.30
C MET A 1 4.96 6.89 -25.84
N ALA A 2 4.90 5.59 -25.56
CA ALA A 2 5.03 5.08 -24.20
C ALA A 2 6.47 5.32 -23.74
N THR A 3 6.68 6.18 -22.75
CA THR A 3 7.98 6.36 -22.11
C THR A 3 8.33 5.08 -21.38
N ALA A 4 9.11 4.22 -22.04
CA ALA A 4 9.64 3.00 -21.47
C ALA A 4 10.35 3.30 -20.15
N GLY A 5 9.77 2.85 -19.03
CA GLY A 5 10.40 2.89 -17.71
C GLY A 5 9.58 3.48 -16.58
N LYS A 6 8.46 4.17 -16.84
CA LYS A 6 7.60 4.68 -15.75
C LYS A 6 6.41 3.77 -15.52
N VAL A 7 6.22 3.34 -14.28
CA VAL A 7 5.06 2.55 -13.84
C VAL A 7 4.18 3.39 -12.92
N ARG A 8 2.88 3.08 -12.92
CA ARG A 8 1.94 3.60 -11.93
C ARG A 8 1.42 2.42 -11.14
N VAL A 9 1.46 2.54 -9.82
CA VAL A 9 1.03 1.47 -8.93
C VAL A 9 0.13 2.03 -7.85
N LEU A 10 -0.71 1.15 -7.34
CA LEU A 10 -1.40 1.35 -6.08
C LEU A 10 -0.63 0.61 -5.01
N HIS A 11 -0.48 1.20 -3.83
CA HIS A 11 0.07 0.51 -2.68
C HIS A 11 -0.86 0.55 -1.48
N LEU A 12 -0.75 -0.48 -0.66
CA LEU A 12 -1.33 -0.53 0.67
C LEU A 12 -0.24 -0.92 1.66
N LEU A 13 0.08 0.02 2.54
CA LEU A 13 1.08 -0.18 3.60
C LEU A 13 0.38 -0.36 4.95
N CYS A 14 0.66 -1.46 5.65
CA CYS A 14 0.32 -1.65 7.06
C CYS A 14 1.61 -1.55 7.89
N LYS A 15 1.69 -0.58 8.80
CA LYS A 15 2.86 -0.41 9.67
C LYS A 15 2.73 -1.27 10.93
N HIS A 16 3.88 -1.60 11.50
CA HIS A 16 4.02 -2.40 12.72
C HIS A 16 5.11 -1.82 13.63
N GLU A 17 5.37 -2.48 14.76
CA GLU A 17 6.34 -2.07 15.79
C GLU A 17 7.76 -1.88 15.25
N LYS A 18 8.18 -2.71 14.28
CA LYS A 18 9.50 -2.63 13.65
C LYS A 18 9.60 -1.64 12.47
N SER A 19 8.54 -0.88 12.17
CA SER A 19 8.57 0.11 11.09
C SER A 19 9.51 1.25 11.47
N ARG A 20 10.33 1.74 10.52
CA ARG A 20 11.26 2.87 10.75
C ARG A 20 10.57 4.11 11.36
N ASN A 21 9.32 4.33 10.99
CA ASN A 21 8.45 5.33 11.62
C ASN A 21 7.10 4.66 11.92
N PRO A 22 6.88 4.13 13.14
CA PRO A 22 5.69 3.39 13.52
C PRO A 22 4.54 4.34 13.88
N VAL A 23 4.25 5.29 12.99
CA VAL A 23 3.11 6.21 13.10
C VAL A 23 2.29 6.15 11.83
N SER A 24 0.99 5.92 11.96
CA SER A 24 0.07 5.91 10.84
C SER A 24 -0.11 7.34 10.32
N ARG A 25 0.08 7.56 9.01
CA ARG A 25 -0.25 8.86 8.40
C ARG A 25 -1.76 9.08 8.31
N ARG A 26 -2.55 8.01 8.39
CA ARG A 26 -4.02 8.04 8.32
C ARG A 26 -4.64 8.44 9.66
N THR A 27 -4.31 7.74 10.75
CA THR A 27 -4.88 8.04 12.08
C THR A 27 -4.04 8.98 12.92
N LYS A 28 -2.77 9.22 12.54
CA LYS A 28 -1.76 9.91 13.35
C LYS A 28 -1.40 9.20 14.65
N GLU A 29 -1.83 7.95 14.81
CA GLU A 29 -1.56 7.14 15.99
C GLU A 29 -0.30 6.29 15.82
N SER A 30 0.29 5.89 16.94
CA SER A 30 1.41 4.97 16.95
C SER A 30 0.96 3.56 16.60
N THR A 31 1.63 2.96 15.61
CA THR A 31 1.50 1.54 15.25
C THR A 31 2.52 0.66 15.99
N ALA A 32 3.15 1.19 17.05
CA ALA A 32 4.13 0.44 17.84
C ALA A 32 3.53 -0.75 18.61
N SER A 33 2.21 -0.74 18.83
CA SER A 33 1.45 -1.84 19.43
C SER A 33 1.11 -2.95 18.43
N VAL A 34 1.28 -2.71 17.13
CA VAL A 34 0.94 -3.68 16.08
C VAL A 34 2.14 -4.59 15.84
N SER A 35 1.98 -5.88 16.13
CA SER A 35 3.04 -6.86 15.85
C SER A 35 3.22 -7.07 14.34
N VAL A 36 4.42 -7.50 13.93
CA VAL A 36 4.68 -7.84 12.51
C VAL A 36 3.70 -8.93 12.02
N ALA A 37 3.41 -9.92 12.86
CA ALA A 37 2.46 -10.98 12.53
C ALA A 37 1.05 -10.44 12.32
N SER A 38 0.57 -9.55 13.20
CA SER A 38 -0.75 -8.91 13.08
C SER A 38 -0.85 -8.08 11.80
N ALA A 39 0.19 -7.30 11.46
CA ALA A 39 0.21 -6.54 10.21
C ALA A 39 0.18 -7.44 8.98
N HIS A 40 0.89 -8.58 9.00
CA HIS A 40 0.84 -9.57 7.92
C HIS A 40 -0.52 -10.26 7.80
N GLU A 41 -1.14 -10.66 8.91
CA GLU A 41 -2.48 -11.29 8.89
C GLU A 41 -3.52 -10.32 8.35
N GLU A 42 -3.42 -9.03 8.70
CA GLU A 42 -4.30 -8.00 8.16
C GLU A 42 -4.09 -7.79 6.65
N LEU A 43 -2.84 -7.77 6.18
CA LEU A 43 -2.54 -7.71 4.74
C LEU A 43 -3.08 -8.93 4.00
N LYS A 44 -2.94 -10.14 4.56
CA LYS A 44 -3.53 -11.36 3.99
C LYS A 44 -5.06 -11.28 3.93
N ALA A 45 -5.70 -10.78 4.99
CA ALA A 45 -7.15 -10.61 5.00
C ALA A 45 -7.62 -9.61 3.94
N ILE A 46 -6.87 -8.53 3.72
CA ILE A 46 -7.13 -7.59 2.62
C ILE A 46 -6.93 -8.27 1.27
N LEU A 47 -5.82 -8.98 1.07
CA LEU A 47 -5.56 -9.76 -0.13
C LEU A 47 -6.73 -10.72 -0.43
N GLY A 48 -7.20 -11.47 0.56
CA GLY A 48 -8.35 -12.37 0.39
C GLY A 48 -9.67 -11.68 0.00
N ARG A 49 -9.86 -10.40 0.35
CA ARG A 49 -11.01 -9.59 -0.12
C ARG A 49 -10.85 -9.10 -1.55
N LEU A 50 -9.62 -8.99 -2.01
CA LEU A 50 -9.26 -8.57 -3.37
C LEU A 50 -9.13 -9.78 -4.32
N GLU A 51 -8.87 -10.97 -3.78
CA GLU A 51 -8.85 -12.21 -4.55
C GLU A 51 -10.17 -12.41 -5.32
N GLY A 52 -10.05 -12.78 -6.59
CA GLY A 52 -11.18 -12.95 -7.50
C GLY A 52 -11.68 -11.66 -8.17
N LYS A 53 -11.22 -10.48 -7.74
CA LYS A 53 -11.51 -9.21 -8.43
C LYS A 53 -10.53 -8.99 -9.58
N SER A 54 -10.99 -8.34 -10.64
CA SER A 54 -10.15 -8.03 -11.81
C SER A 54 -10.54 -6.71 -12.46
N GLY A 55 -9.64 -6.18 -13.29
CA GLY A 55 -9.86 -4.92 -14.02
C GLY A 55 -10.19 -3.74 -13.09
N GLN A 56 -11.19 -2.95 -13.47
CA GLN A 56 -11.60 -1.77 -12.71
C GLN A 56 -12.16 -2.11 -11.33
N GLU A 57 -12.82 -3.26 -11.18
CA GLU A 57 -13.37 -3.66 -9.88
C GLU A 57 -12.26 -3.91 -8.84
N LEU A 58 -11.15 -4.51 -9.27
CA LEU A 58 -9.98 -4.69 -8.42
C LEU A 58 -9.40 -3.34 -8.00
N VAL A 59 -9.25 -2.41 -8.95
CA VAL A 59 -8.73 -1.07 -8.70
C VAL A 59 -9.59 -0.32 -7.69
N ASP A 60 -10.91 -0.34 -7.87
CA ASP A 60 -11.85 0.36 -6.98
C ASP A 60 -11.89 -0.29 -5.58
N ALA A 61 -11.86 -1.62 -5.50
CA ALA A 61 -11.81 -2.34 -4.24
C ALA A 61 -10.48 -2.08 -3.51
N PHE A 62 -9.36 -2.12 -4.23
CA PHE A 62 -8.04 -1.82 -3.68
C PHE A 62 -8.00 -0.38 -3.13
N ALA A 63 -8.52 0.59 -3.90
CA ALA A 63 -8.56 1.98 -3.48
C ALA A 63 -9.35 2.18 -2.18
N LYS A 64 -10.49 1.48 -2.03
CA LYS A 64 -11.28 1.49 -0.79
C LYS A 64 -10.51 0.90 0.39
N GLU A 65 -9.88 -0.26 0.21
CA GLU A 65 -9.08 -0.89 1.26
C GLU A 65 -7.88 -0.02 1.65
N ALA A 66 -7.23 0.62 0.67
CA ALA A 66 -6.12 1.54 0.91
C ALA A 66 -6.57 2.79 1.69
N GLN A 67 -7.71 3.37 1.35
CA GLN A 67 -8.31 4.50 2.10
C GLN A 67 -8.65 4.12 3.54
N LEU A 68 -9.22 2.92 3.73
CA LEU A 68 -9.65 2.45 5.05
C LEU A 68 -8.46 2.14 5.95
N ARG A 69 -7.43 1.45 5.42
CA ARG A 69 -6.40 0.85 6.26
C ARG A 69 -4.98 1.36 6.06
N SER A 70 -4.61 1.87 4.90
CA SER A 70 -3.21 2.18 4.63
C SER A 70 -2.65 3.25 5.57
N ASP A 71 -1.46 2.99 6.10
CA ASP A 71 -0.72 3.86 7.02
C ASP A 71 0.24 4.83 6.30
N CYS A 72 0.28 4.77 4.97
CA CYS A 72 1.02 5.73 4.15
C CYS A 72 0.13 6.88 3.70
N GLY A 73 0.70 8.03 3.38
CA GLY A 73 -0.04 9.22 2.92
C GLY A 73 -0.82 9.02 1.60
N SER A 74 -0.46 8.01 0.79
CA SER A 74 -1.20 7.65 -0.42
C SER A 74 -2.61 7.15 -0.15
N PHE A 75 -2.96 6.80 1.11
CA PHE A 75 -4.32 6.41 1.50
C PHE A 75 -5.38 7.41 1.01
N ALA A 76 -5.08 8.72 1.05
CA ALA A 76 -6.00 9.77 0.62
C ALA A 76 -6.35 9.69 -0.88
N GLN A 77 -5.46 9.14 -1.70
CA GLN A 77 -5.64 8.94 -3.13
C GLN A 77 -5.98 7.48 -3.49
N GLY A 78 -6.47 6.69 -2.53
CA GLY A 78 -6.76 5.27 -2.79
C GLY A 78 -5.52 4.41 -2.98
N GLY A 79 -4.41 4.79 -2.35
CA GLY A 79 -3.14 4.08 -2.47
C GLY A 79 -2.33 4.45 -3.72
N ASP A 80 -2.80 5.36 -4.55
CA ASP A 80 -2.07 5.80 -5.75
C ASP A 80 -0.76 6.50 -5.39
N LEU A 81 0.34 5.96 -5.91
CA LEU A 81 1.67 6.57 -5.82
C LEU A 81 1.99 7.47 -7.02
N GLY A 82 1.13 7.50 -8.05
CA GLY A 82 1.41 8.19 -9.30
C GLY A 82 2.43 7.44 -10.16
N PHE A 83 2.93 8.12 -11.19
CA PHE A 83 3.96 7.58 -12.07
C PHE A 83 5.34 7.81 -11.46
N PHE A 84 6.10 6.74 -11.27
CA PHE A 84 7.50 6.81 -10.90
C PHE A 84 8.35 5.98 -11.88
N GLY A 85 9.56 6.46 -12.12
CA GLY A 85 10.58 5.80 -12.92
C GLY A 85 11.53 4.93 -12.09
N PRO A 86 12.51 4.30 -12.75
CA PRO A 86 13.48 3.46 -12.07
C PRO A 86 14.35 4.29 -11.12
N SER A 87 14.70 3.72 -9.97
CA SER A 87 15.44 4.31 -8.84
C SER A 87 14.72 5.41 -8.04
N GLU A 88 13.41 5.62 -8.23
CA GLU A 88 12.63 6.59 -7.44
C GLU A 88 11.98 5.97 -6.18
N MET A 89 11.95 4.63 -6.07
CA MET A 89 11.40 3.88 -4.93
C MET A 89 12.45 2.97 -4.27
N GLN A 90 12.11 2.35 -3.13
CA GLN A 90 12.99 1.35 -2.51
C GLN A 90 13.19 0.17 -3.47
N LYS A 91 14.40 -0.39 -3.51
CA LYS A 91 14.74 -1.50 -4.43
C LYS A 91 13.77 -2.66 -4.33
N GLU A 92 13.42 -3.08 -3.11
CA GLU A 92 12.47 -4.17 -2.87
C GLU A 92 11.03 -3.87 -3.36
N PHE A 93 10.72 -2.60 -3.67
CA PHE A 93 9.43 -2.17 -4.23
C PHE A 93 9.47 -2.02 -5.76
N GLU A 94 10.67 -1.87 -6.34
CA GLU A 94 10.88 -1.62 -7.78
C GLU A 94 11.25 -2.90 -8.55
N GLU A 95 11.95 -3.84 -7.92
CA GLU A 95 12.23 -5.15 -8.52
C GLU A 95 10.93 -5.98 -8.56
N ILE A 96 10.38 -6.15 -9.77
CA ILE A 96 9.24 -7.03 -10.09
C ILE A 96 9.71 -8.48 -10.19
#